data_AF-A0AAJ1UUH2-F1
#
_entry.id   AF-A0AAJ1UUH2-F1
#
_cell.length_a   1.000
_cell.length_b   1.000
_cell.length_c   1.000
_cell.angle_alpha   90.00
_cell.angle_beta   90.00
_cell.angle_gamma   90.00
#
_symmetry.space_group_name_H-M   'P 1'
#
loop_
_entity.id
_entity.type
_entity.pdbx_description
1 polymer ?
#
loop_
_entity_poly.entity_id
_entity_poly.type
_entity_poly.pdbx_seq_one_letter_code
_entity_poly.pdbx_strand_id
1 'polypeptide(L)' 'MTKYIERLHTHNISAEQLPFEDEMFDGITSMFVVHFVDDFEKYLKEHHRVLKKNGFFALTGRTSGEKAF' A
#
# COMPACT_ATOMS: atom_id res chain seq x y z
N MET A 1 24.24 14.57 -4.42
CA MET A 1 23.58 13.35 -3.89
C MET A 1 22.14 13.66 -3.42
N THR A 2 21.39 14.52 -4.14
CA THR A 2 20.18 15.18 -3.60
C THR A 2 19.00 15.25 -4.57
N LYS A 3 19.10 14.67 -5.77
CA LYS A 3 18.17 14.91 -6.89
C LYS A 3 16.69 14.55 -6.65
N TYR A 4 16.36 13.78 -5.61
CA TYR A 4 15.01 13.22 -5.42
C TYR A 4 14.37 13.51 -4.07
N ILE A 5 15.05 14.23 -3.17
CA ILE A 5 14.53 14.40 -1.82
C ILE A 5 13.23 15.20 -1.79
N GLU A 6 13.07 16.15 -2.73
CA GLU A 6 11.85 16.95 -2.89
C GLU A 6 10.65 16.14 -3.40
N ARG A 7 10.86 14.92 -3.91
CA ARG A 7 9.80 14.02 -4.40
C ARG A 7 9.38 12.98 -3.36
N LEU A 8 10.02 12.97 -2.20
CA LEU A 8 9.74 12.03 -1.12
C LEU A 8 8.96 12.75 -0.03
N HIS A 9 7.73 12.27 0.20
CA HIS A 9 6.88 12.74 1.29
C HIS A 9 6.71 11.59 2.28
N THR A 10 6.86 11.89 3.57
CA THR A 10 6.62 10.92 4.64
C THR A 10 5.41 11.34 5.47
N HIS A 11 4.62 10.35 5.87
CA HIS A 11 3.40 10.56 6.62
C HIS A 11 3.35 9.56 7.78
N ASN A 12 2.90 10.02 8.96
CA ASN A 12 2.58 9.13 10.07
C ASN A 12 1.06 8.89 10.06
N ILE A 13 0.64 7.78 9.46
CA ILE A 13 -0.75 7.43 9.16
C ILE A 13 -0.97 5.92 9.30
N SER A 14 -2.23 5.51 9.48
CA SER A 14 -2.60 4.09 9.33
C SER A 14 -2.83 3.77 7.85
N ALA A 15 -2.33 2.61 7.42
CA ALA A 15 -2.57 2.08 6.07
C ALA A 15 -4.02 1.59 5.87
N GLU A 16 -4.82 1.57 6.94
CA GLU A 16 -6.25 1.25 6.93
C GLU A 16 -7.12 2.52 6.89
N GLN A 17 -6.51 3.71 6.83
CA GLN A 17 -7.21 4.99 6.70
C GLN A 17 -6.27 6.02 6.05
N LEU A 18 -6.25 6.01 4.73
CA LEU A 18 -5.35 6.83 3.93
C LEU A 18 -5.98 8.22 3.68
N PRO A 19 -5.32 9.33 4.09
CA PRO A 19 -5.83 10.68 3.88
C PRO A 19 -5.54 11.18 2.45
N PHE A 20 -5.75 10.32 1.46
CA PHE A 20 -5.54 10.60 0.05
C PHE A 20 -6.86 10.51 -0.70
N GLU A 21 -6.96 11.29 -1.77
CA GLU A 21 -8.09 11.26 -2.70
C GLU A 21 -8.21 9.88 -3.36
N ASP A 22 -9.41 9.58 -3.86
CA ASP A 22 -9.64 8.43 -4.72
C ASP A 22 -8.80 8.57 -6.00
N GLU A 23 -8.33 7.44 -6.55
CA GLU A 23 -7.61 7.41 -7.82
C GLU A 23 -6.40 8.38 -7.90
N MET A 24 -5.65 8.53 -6.81
CA MET A 24 -4.50 9.44 -6.71
C MET A 24 -3.20 8.83 -7.23
N PHE A 25 -2.96 7.54 -6.98
CA PHE A 25 -1.67 6.89 -7.24
C PHE A 25 -1.70 6.00 -8.49
N ASP A 26 -0.66 6.12 -9.33
CA ASP A 26 -0.45 5.23 -10.48
C ASP A 26 0.04 3.84 -10.06
N GLY A 27 0.72 3.76 -8.90
CA GLY A 27 1.22 2.50 -8.37
C GLY A 27 1.46 2.56 -6.87
N ILE A 28 1.32 1.41 -6.23
CA ILE A 28 1.46 1.22 -4.78
C ILE A 28 2.40 0.04 -4.54
N THR A 29 3.30 0.18 -3.58
CA THR A 29 4.12 -0.93 -3.09
C THR A 29 3.93 -1.07 -1.58
N SER A 30 3.74 -2.30 -1.11
CA SER A 30 3.70 -2.63 0.31
C SER A 30 4.51 -3.89 0.55
N MET A 31 5.66 -3.73 1.21
CA MET A 31 6.65 -4.80 1.35
C MET A 31 6.79 -5.25 2.79
N PHE A 32 6.40 -6.50 3.07
CA PHE A 32 6.51 -7.12 4.40
C PHE A 32 5.75 -6.40 5.53
N VAL A 33 4.74 -5.58 5.20
CA VAL A 33 3.96 -4.80 6.19
C VAL A 33 2.62 -5.45 6.54
N VAL A 34 2.06 -6.25 5.63
CA VAL A 34 0.69 -6.79 5.73
C VAL A 34 0.43 -7.61 7.00
N HIS A 35 1.47 -8.20 7.60
CA HIS A 35 1.37 -9.00 8.84
C HIS A 35 1.13 -8.16 10.10
N PHE A 36 1.29 -6.84 10.01
CA PHE A 36 1.06 -5.90 11.11
C PHE A 36 -0.29 -5.16 10.98
N VAL A 37 -1.08 -5.51 9.96
CA VAL A 37 -2.39 -4.90 9.72
C VAL A 37 -3.45 -5.67 10.50
N ASP A 38 -4.30 -4.95 11.24
CA ASP A 38 -5.37 -5.55 12.02
C ASP A 38 -6.59 -5.91 11.15
N ASP A 39 -7.05 -4.99 10.30
CA ASP A 39 -8.15 -5.19 9.35
C ASP A 39 -7.63 -5.23 7.91
N PHE A 40 -7.35 -6.47 7.45
CA PHE A 40 -6.83 -6.70 6.11
C PHE A 40 -7.81 -6.29 4.99
N GLU A 41 -9.12 -6.43 5.20
CA GLU A 41 -10.11 -6.04 4.20
C GLU A 41 -10.16 -4.53 4.04
N LYS A 42 -10.20 -3.78 5.15
CA LYS A 42 -10.16 -2.33 5.15
C LYS A 42 -8.86 -1.80 4.54
N TYR A 43 -7.73 -2.41 4.88
CA TYR A 43 -6.45 -2.15 4.23
C TYR A 43 -6.55 -2.30 2.71
N LEU A 44 -7.03 -3.43 2.19
CA LEU A 44 -7.14 -3.62 0.74
C LEU A 44 -8.10 -2.63 0.08
N LYS A 45 -9.23 -2.30 0.73
CA LYS A 45 -10.20 -1.30 0.24
C LYS A 45 -9.59 0.08 0.13
N GLU A 46 -8.84 0.53 1.14
CA GLU A 46 -8.18 1.83 1.10
C GLU A 46 -7.12 1.90 0.00
N HIS A 47 -6.30 0.85 -0.18
CA HIS A 47 -5.31 0.82 -1.26
C HIS A 47 -5.97 0.79 -2.64
N HIS A 48 -7.06 0.04 -2.81
CA HIS A 48 -7.83 0.05 -4.05
C HIS A 48 -8.46 1.42 -4.32
N ARG A 49 -9.02 2.09 -3.30
CA ARG A 49 -9.67 3.40 -3.42
C ARG A 49 -8.69 4.46 -3.94
N VAL A 50 -7.49 4.53 -3.36
CA VAL A 50 -6.50 5.55 -3.73
C VAL A 50 -5.72 5.20 -5.00
N LEU A 51 -5.83 3.97 -5.52
CA LEU A 51 -5.19 3.55 -6.76
C LEU A 51 -6.03 3.98 -7.96
N LYS A 52 -5.38 4.56 -8.97
CA LYS A 52 -6.03 4.88 -10.26
C LYS A 52 -6.56 3.62 -10.94
N LYS A 53 -7.58 3.79 -11.79
CA LYS A 53 -7.99 2.73 -12.73
C LYS A 53 -6.77 2.25 -13.55
N ASN A 54 -6.60 0.94 -13.63
CA ASN A 54 -5.44 0.28 -14.27
C ASN A 54 -4.07 0.53 -13.58
N GLY A 55 -4.06 1.11 -12.37
CA GLY A 55 -2.85 1.18 -11.56
C GLY A 55 -2.41 -0.20 -11.07
N PHE A 56 -1.16 -0.29 -10.60
CA PHE A 56 -0.59 -1.55 -10.10
C PHE A 56 -0.36 -1.50 -8.60
N PHE A 57 -0.78 -2.57 -7.90
CA PHE A 57 -0.45 -2.77 -6.50
C PHE A 57 0.44 -4.01 -6.35
N ALA A 58 1.67 -3.80 -5.87
CA ALA A 58 2.59 -4.87 -5.52
C ALA A 58 2.63 -5.06 -4.00
N LEU A 59 2.10 -6.19 -3.53
CA LEU A 59 2.08 -6.59 -2.13
C LEU A 59 3.03 -7.77 -1.92
N THR A 60 3.93 -7.67 -0.93
CA THR A 60 4.72 -8.81 -0.46
C THR A 60 4.51 -9.03 1.04
N GLY A 61 4.54 -10.30 1.44
CA GLY A 61 4.42 -10.70 2.82
C GLY A 61 4.87 -12.13 2.99
N ARG A 62 5.07 -12.54 4.24
CA ARG A 62 5.14 -13.96 4.57
C ARG A 62 3.79 -14.62 4.29
N THR A 63 3.78 -15.90 4.02
CA THR A 63 2.56 -16.70 4.06
C THR A 63 2.76 -17.75 5.14
N SER A 64 1.70 -18.12 5.86
CA SER A 64 1.74 -19.34 6.68
C SER A 64 1.86 -20.51 5.71
N GLY A 65 2.89 -21.34 5.89
CA GLY A 65 3.34 -22.34 4.91
C GLY A 65 2.40 -23.54 4.69
N GLU A 66 1.12 -23.32 4.45
CA GLU A 66 0.24 -24.32 3.81
C GLU A 66 0.09 -23.94 2.35
N LYS A 67 0.83 -24.69 1.51
CA LYS A 67 0.81 -24.73 0.04
C LYS A 67 0.16 -23.54 -0.67
N ALA A 68 0.99 -22.59 -1.09
CA ALA A 68 0.66 -21.80 -2.27
C ALA A 68 0.85 -22.70 -3.51
N PHE A 69 -0.28 -22.99 -4.17
CA PHE A 69 -0.48 -23.80 -5.39
C PHE A 69 -0.53 -25.32 -5.20
#